data_AF-A0A661BFN2-F1
#
_entry.id   AF-A0A661BFN2-F1
#
_cell.length_a   1.000
_cell.length_b   1.000
_cell.length_c   1.000
_cell.angle_alpha   90.00
_cell.angle_beta   90.00
_cell.angle_gamma   90.00
#
_symmetry.space_group_name_H-M   'P 1'
#
loop_
_entity.id
_entity.type
_entity.pdbx_description
1 polymer ?
#
loop_
_entity_poly.entity_id
_entity_poly.type
_entity_poly.pdbx_seq_one_letter_code
_entity_poly.pdbx_strand_id
1 'polypeptide(L)'
;MGPLFISAIVLLGVMGFVFGAIIAVVARRFAVKIDPRVKHIMDALPGANCGACGYPGCSGLAEAIAKGEAPVDACIPGGKEVADRIAEIMEVEVGEHIRMVAIAKCFGGCESAYDKMEYHGETDCRIAYLTSGGPKGCQYGCLGFGTCAEECPFGAITMVNELPVVDDKTCTGCGVCVNVCPVDVMELIPYNSKVYVACNNKDRGVAVKKFCKTGCIACRLCEKFCPYDAIHITDNLAKVDYSRCTNCGICVAKCPTKCILDKIETRPKVYITGDCTGCGECKKVCPVKAITGEEGEQYKVDMDRCIGCGECIKVCPASAIRIIGSPAEVAS
;
A
#
# COMPACT_ATOMS: atom_id res chain seq x y z
N MET A 1 -68.36 -35.94 -2.60
CA MET A 1 -67.34 -35.55 -1.60
C MET A 1 -67.88 -35.87 -0.22
N GLY A 2 -67.19 -36.71 0.56
CA GLY A 2 -67.63 -37.04 1.91
C GLY A 2 -67.47 -35.86 2.88
N PRO A 3 -68.22 -35.81 3.99
CA PRO A 3 -68.14 -34.74 5.00
C PRO A 3 -66.72 -34.56 5.55
N LEU A 4 -65.96 -35.66 5.65
CA LEU A 4 -64.55 -35.67 6.10
C LEU A 4 -63.62 -34.86 5.16
N PHE A 5 -63.89 -34.90 3.86
CA PHE A 5 -63.08 -34.21 2.85
C PHE A 5 -63.33 -32.70 2.87
N ILE A 6 -64.58 -32.30 3.08
CA ILE A 6 -64.97 -30.90 3.23
C ILE A 6 -64.37 -30.31 4.51
N SER A 7 -64.43 -31.04 5.63
CA SER A 7 -63.82 -30.59 6.89
C SER A 7 -62.30 -30.43 6.80
N ALA A 8 -61.61 -31.30 6.06
CA ALA A 8 -60.16 -31.19 5.87
C ALA A 8 -59.77 -29.95 5.05
N ILE A 9 -60.53 -29.64 3.98
CA ILE A 9 -60.32 -28.43 3.18
C ILE A 9 -60.57 -27.17 4.02
N VAL A 10 -61.64 -27.16 4.81
CA VAL A 10 -61.97 -26.02 5.68
C VAL A 10 -60.89 -25.83 6.74
N LEU A 11 -60.43 -26.90 7.38
CA LEU A 11 -59.36 -26.82 8.40
C LEU A 11 -58.06 -26.25 7.82
N LEU A 12 -57.63 -26.75 6.66
CA LEU A 12 -56.43 -26.26 5.98
C LEU A 12 -56.57 -24.80 5.53
N GLY A 13 -57.75 -24.42 5.03
CA GLY A 13 -58.05 -23.04 4.65
C GLY A 13 -57.99 -22.09 5.84
N VAL A 14 -58.57 -22.48 6.98
CA VAL A 14 -58.55 -21.68 8.21
C VAL A 14 -57.14 -21.55 8.76
N MET A 15 -56.37 -22.65 8.85
CA MET A 15 -54.97 -22.59 9.26
C MET A 15 -54.14 -21.69 8.34
N GLY A 16 -54.30 -21.83 7.02
CA GLY A 16 -53.61 -21.00 6.04
C GLY A 16 -53.93 -19.51 6.21
N PHE A 17 -55.21 -19.19 6.43
CA PHE A 17 -55.63 -17.81 6.70
C PHE A 17 -55.05 -17.27 8.01
N VAL A 18 -55.08 -18.06 9.09
CA VAL A 18 -54.56 -17.66 10.40
C VAL A 18 -53.05 -17.42 10.33
N PHE A 19 -52.27 -18.35 9.77
CA PHE A 19 -50.83 -18.17 9.62
C PHE A 19 -50.49 -17.02 8.67
N GLY A 20 -51.23 -16.86 7.57
CA GLY A 20 -51.06 -15.73 6.65
C GLY A 20 -51.34 -14.39 7.32
N ALA A 21 -52.39 -14.29 8.13
CA ALA A 21 -52.73 -13.09 8.88
C ALA A 21 -51.67 -12.76 9.94
N ILE A 22 -51.15 -13.77 10.65
CA ILE A 22 -50.06 -13.60 11.62
C ILE A 22 -48.80 -13.07 10.92
N ILE A 23 -48.38 -13.69 9.80
CA ILE A 23 -47.22 -13.23 9.03
C ILE A 23 -47.43 -11.81 8.52
N ALA A 24 -48.61 -11.47 8.02
CA ALA A 24 -48.92 -10.13 7.54
C ALA A 24 -48.84 -9.07 8.65
N VAL A 25 -49.35 -9.37 9.84
CA VAL A 25 -49.28 -8.48 11.00
C VAL A 25 -47.84 -8.31 11.46
N VAL A 26 -47.08 -9.40 11.58
CA VAL A 26 -45.66 -9.37 11.95
C VAL A 26 -44.85 -8.59 10.91
N ALA A 27 -45.02 -8.88 9.62
CA ALA A 27 -44.31 -8.21 8.54
C ALA A 27 -44.58 -6.69 8.53
N ARG A 28 -45.82 -6.26 8.77
CA ARG A 28 -46.14 -4.83 8.88
C ARG A 28 -45.58 -4.19 10.15
N ARG A 29 -45.63 -4.91 11.28
CA ARG A 29 -45.18 -4.37 12.57
C ARG A 29 -43.66 -4.20 12.64
N PHE A 30 -42.92 -5.06 11.95
CA PHE A 30 -41.46 -5.07 11.87
C PHE A 30 -40.94 -4.58 10.51
N ALA A 31 -41.78 -3.95 9.69
CA ALA A 31 -41.35 -3.34 8.43
C ALA A 31 -40.34 -2.22 8.73
N VAL A 32 -39.08 -2.46 8.39
CA VAL A 32 -38.01 -1.46 8.53
C VAL A 32 -38.16 -0.46 7.39
N LYS A 33 -38.28 0.83 7.72
CA LYS A 33 -38.20 1.90 6.72
C LYS A 33 -36.76 1.99 6.25
N ILE A 34 -36.49 1.48 5.04
CA ILE A 34 -35.20 1.63 4.39
C ILE A 34 -35.11 3.08 3.93
N ASP A 35 -34.07 3.78 4.38
CA ASP A 35 -33.78 5.14 3.90
C ASP A 35 -33.55 5.07 2.38
N PRO A 36 -34.29 5.86 1.56
CA PRO A 36 -34.15 5.83 0.10
C PRO A 36 -32.71 6.11 -0.37
N ARG A 37 -31.91 6.81 0.43
CA ARG A 37 -30.49 7.07 0.15
C ARG A 37 -29.66 5.79 0.12
N VAL A 38 -30.02 4.76 0.90
CA VAL A 38 -29.29 3.47 0.93
C VAL A 38 -29.22 2.87 -0.47
N LYS A 39 -30.33 2.93 -1.22
CA LYS A 39 -30.37 2.40 -2.59
C LYS A 39 -29.43 3.19 -3.50
N HIS A 40 -29.47 4.51 -3.45
CA HIS A 40 -28.62 5.36 -4.28
C HIS A 40 -27.14 5.18 -3.96
N ILE A 41 -26.79 5.06 -2.67
CA ILE A 41 -25.41 4.78 -2.23
C ILE A 41 -24.99 3.40 -2.72
N MET A 42 -25.86 2.40 -2.62
CA MET A 42 -25.56 1.04 -3.08
C MET A 42 -25.32 0.97 -4.59
N ASP A 43 -26.08 1.73 -5.39
CA ASP A 43 -25.90 1.85 -6.84
C ASP A 43 -24.59 2.59 -7.20
N ALA A 44 -24.09 3.47 -6.33
CA ALA A 44 -22.80 4.13 -6.49
C ALA A 44 -21.60 3.22 -6.15
N LEU A 45 -21.79 2.23 -5.27
CA LEU A 45 -20.73 1.31 -4.84
C LEU A 45 -20.34 0.31 -5.96
N PRO A 46 -19.09 -0.20 -5.97
CA PRO A 46 -18.63 -1.16 -6.99
C PRO A 46 -19.32 -2.54 -6.97
N GLY A 47 -20.16 -2.85 -5.97
CA GLY A 47 -20.82 -4.15 -5.84
C GLY A 47 -19.90 -5.34 -5.52
N ALA A 48 -18.60 -5.11 -5.27
CA ALA A 48 -17.60 -6.15 -5.09
C ALA A 48 -17.73 -6.99 -3.79
N ASN A 49 -18.47 -6.50 -2.79
CA ASN A 49 -18.70 -7.17 -1.50
C ASN A 49 -17.43 -7.71 -0.79
N CYS A 50 -16.28 -7.07 -0.98
CA CYS A 50 -14.98 -7.57 -0.51
C CYS A 50 -14.71 -7.39 0.99
N GLY A 51 -15.53 -6.63 1.72
CA GLY A 51 -15.36 -6.40 3.17
C GLY A 51 -14.16 -5.51 3.56
N ALA A 52 -13.41 -4.96 2.60
CA ALA A 52 -12.22 -4.14 2.86
C ALA A 52 -12.47 -2.91 3.74
N CYS A 53 -13.68 -2.36 3.69
CA CYS A 53 -14.12 -1.22 4.51
C CYS A 53 -14.54 -1.61 5.95
N GLY A 54 -14.53 -2.90 6.31
CA GLY A 54 -14.96 -3.40 7.62
C GLY A 54 -16.47 -3.65 7.77
N TYR A 55 -17.27 -3.42 6.71
CA TYR A 55 -18.71 -3.63 6.70
C TYR A 55 -19.12 -4.91 5.96
N PRO A 56 -20.27 -5.53 6.30
CA PRO A 56 -20.75 -6.77 5.67
C PRO A 56 -21.29 -6.48 4.26
N GLY A 57 -20.37 -6.45 3.29
CA GLY A 57 -20.67 -6.19 1.89
C GLY A 57 -21.06 -4.74 1.59
N CYS A 58 -21.40 -4.48 0.33
CA CYS A 58 -21.78 -3.15 -0.16
C CYS A 58 -23.10 -2.67 0.46
N SER A 59 -24.07 -3.57 0.71
CA SER A 59 -25.33 -3.21 1.36
C SER A 59 -25.10 -2.72 2.79
N GLY A 60 -24.27 -3.42 3.56
CA GLY A 60 -23.95 -3.03 4.94
C GLY A 60 -23.23 -1.69 5.01
N LEU A 61 -22.30 -1.44 4.07
CA LEU A 61 -21.64 -0.13 3.96
C LEU A 61 -22.65 0.97 3.60
N ALA A 62 -23.51 0.74 2.61
CA ALA A 62 -24.50 1.73 2.17
C ALA A 62 -25.47 2.12 3.29
N GLU A 63 -25.91 1.15 4.10
CA GLU A 63 -26.72 1.42 5.29
C GLU A 63 -25.97 2.23 6.35
N ALA A 64 -24.71 1.90 6.62
CA ALA A 64 -23.89 2.63 7.60
C ALA A 64 -23.64 4.07 7.17
N ILE A 65 -23.35 4.31 5.88
CA ILE A 65 -23.18 5.66 5.33
C ILE A 65 -24.49 6.45 5.43
N ALA A 66 -25.63 5.86 5.03
CA ALA A 66 -26.93 6.54 5.12
C ALA A 66 -27.30 6.95 6.55
N LYS A 67 -26.87 6.17 7.56
CA LYS A 67 -27.04 6.48 8.99
C LYS A 67 -26.02 7.47 9.54
N GLY A 68 -24.97 7.80 8.80
CA GLY A 68 -23.85 8.63 9.26
C GLY A 68 -22.88 7.90 10.19
N GLU A 69 -22.92 6.57 10.23
CA GLU A 69 -22.03 5.71 11.02
C GLU A 69 -20.70 5.42 10.30
N ALA A 70 -20.69 5.55 8.97
CA ALA A 70 -19.51 5.41 8.12
C ALA A 70 -19.26 6.70 7.32
N PRO A 71 -17.99 7.08 7.08
CA PRO A 71 -17.67 8.21 6.22
C PRO A 71 -17.98 7.88 4.74
N VAL A 72 -18.22 8.91 3.93
CA VAL A 72 -18.64 8.77 2.52
C VAL A 72 -17.54 8.19 1.61
N ASP A 73 -16.29 8.27 2.04
CA ASP A 73 -15.11 7.73 1.38
C ASP A 73 -14.70 6.34 1.89
N ALA A 74 -15.51 5.70 2.75
CA ALA A 74 -15.21 4.41 3.34
C ALA A 74 -15.00 3.27 2.33
N CYS A 75 -15.48 3.40 1.08
CA CYS A 75 -15.27 2.41 0.04
C CYS A 75 -13.85 2.50 -0.55
N ILE A 76 -12.89 1.85 0.10
CA ILE A 76 -11.48 1.83 -0.34
C ILE A 76 -11.32 1.43 -1.82
N PRO A 77 -11.94 0.34 -2.32
CA PRO A 77 -11.78 -0.04 -3.72
C PRO A 77 -12.47 0.89 -4.71
N GLY A 78 -13.51 1.60 -4.25
CA GLY A 78 -14.22 2.58 -5.06
C GLY A 78 -13.43 3.86 -5.28
N GLY A 79 -12.52 4.17 -4.35
CA GLY A 79 -11.67 5.34 -4.41
C GLY A 79 -12.46 6.65 -4.50
N LYS A 80 -11.78 7.68 -5.02
CA LYS A 80 -12.32 9.04 -5.09
C LYS A 80 -13.62 9.14 -5.89
N GLU A 81 -13.72 8.44 -7.03
CA GLU A 81 -14.92 8.51 -7.89
C GLU A 81 -16.18 7.99 -7.19
N VAL A 82 -16.06 6.95 -6.37
CA VAL A 82 -17.18 6.46 -5.56
C VAL A 82 -17.45 7.41 -4.39
N ALA A 83 -16.40 7.91 -3.73
CA ALA A 83 -16.54 8.85 -2.63
C ALA A 83 -17.28 10.14 -3.05
N ASP A 84 -16.89 10.73 -4.18
CA ASP A 84 -17.49 11.96 -4.71
C ASP A 84 -19.00 11.75 -5.01
N ARG A 85 -19.36 10.63 -5.66
CA ARG A 85 -20.77 10.28 -5.94
C ARG A 85 -21.59 10.07 -4.67
N ILE A 86 -21.02 9.40 -3.68
CA ILE A 86 -21.71 9.17 -2.40
C ILE A 86 -21.87 10.48 -1.61
N ALA A 87 -20.88 11.36 -1.68
CA ALA A 87 -20.91 12.66 -1.03
C ALA A 87 -21.95 13.60 -1.64
N GLU A 88 -22.14 13.55 -2.96
CA GLU A 88 -23.28 14.23 -3.62
C GLU A 88 -24.62 13.71 -3.10
N ILE A 89 -24.77 12.39 -2.93
CA ILE A 89 -26.00 11.79 -2.38
C ILE A 89 -26.23 12.18 -0.91
N MET A 90 -25.15 12.34 -0.16
CA MET A 90 -25.19 12.66 1.28
C MET A 90 -25.15 14.16 1.56
N GLU A 91 -24.95 15.00 0.54
CA GLU A 91 -24.80 16.46 0.63
C GLU A 91 -23.69 16.89 1.60
N VAL A 92 -22.53 16.21 1.53
CA VAL A 92 -21.35 16.51 2.37
C VAL A 92 -20.11 16.77 1.52
N GLU A 93 -19.15 17.52 2.07
CA GLU A 93 -17.85 17.70 1.43
C GLU A 93 -16.93 16.49 1.71
N VAL A 94 -16.21 16.03 0.70
CA VAL A 94 -15.17 14.99 0.83
C VAL A 94 -13.82 15.65 1.02
N GLY A 95 -13.06 15.18 2.00
CA GLY A 95 -11.67 15.57 2.18
C GLY A 95 -10.76 15.06 1.05
N GLU A 96 -9.46 15.33 1.18
CA GLU A 96 -8.48 14.84 0.22
C GLU A 96 -8.34 13.31 0.31
N HIS A 97 -8.81 12.60 -0.71
CA HIS A 97 -8.67 11.15 -0.80
C HIS A 97 -7.29 10.75 -1.34
N ILE A 98 -6.39 10.32 -0.47
CA ILE A 98 -5.07 9.81 -0.85
C ILE A 98 -5.21 8.35 -1.28
N ARG A 99 -4.98 8.07 -2.57
CA ARG A 99 -4.91 6.68 -3.06
C ARG A 99 -3.75 5.95 -2.37
N MET A 100 -4.04 4.77 -1.82
CA MET A 100 -3.05 3.91 -1.18
C MET A 100 -2.69 2.73 -2.08
N VAL A 101 -1.50 2.16 -1.87
CA VAL A 101 -0.99 1.00 -2.59
C VAL A 101 -0.27 0.07 -1.63
N ALA A 102 -0.38 -1.24 -1.86
CA ALA A 102 0.34 -2.23 -1.07
C ALA A 102 1.82 -2.30 -1.47
N ILE A 103 2.67 -2.56 -0.48
CA ILE A 103 4.09 -2.89 -0.66
C ILE A 103 4.46 -4.08 0.21
N ALA A 104 5.55 -4.74 -0.17
CA ALA A 104 6.19 -5.76 0.63
C ALA A 104 7.41 -5.18 1.37
N LYS A 105 7.37 -5.14 2.70
CA LYS A 105 8.50 -4.84 3.59
C LYS A 105 9.48 -6.02 3.69
N CYS A 106 9.77 -6.68 2.58
CA CYS A 106 10.76 -7.74 2.53
C CYS A 106 11.42 -7.78 1.16
N PHE A 107 12.72 -7.55 1.15
CA PHE A 107 13.59 -7.77 -0.02
C PHE A 107 14.57 -8.94 0.22
N GLY A 108 14.25 -9.81 1.17
CA GLY A 108 15.04 -10.97 1.55
C GLY A 108 14.56 -12.25 0.88
N GLY A 109 14.45 -12.28 -0.45
CA GLY A 109 14.03 -13.47 -1.21
C GLY A 109 15.04 -14.63 -1.11
N CYS A 110 14.87 -15.67 -1.93
CA CYS A 110 15.62 -16.93 -1.87
C CYS A 110 17.16 -16.78 -1.73
N GLU A 111 17.75 -15.77 -2.36
CA GLU A 111 19.21 -15.58 -2.39
C GLU A 111 19.77 -14.76 -1.21
N SER A 112 18.86 -14.10 -0.49
CA SER A 112 19.19 -13.07 0.50
C SER A 112 18.87 -13.48 1.93
N ALA A 113 17.76 -14.16 2.17
CA ALA A 113 17.42 -14.71 3.48
C ALA A 113 17.59 -16.23 3.52
N TYR A 114 18.18 -16.74 4.59
CA TYR A 114 18.42 -18.17 4.77
C TYR A 114 17.26 -18.85 5.49
N ASP A 115 16.99 -20.09 5.12
CA ASP A 115 15.97 -20.91 5.76
C ASP A 115 16.60 -21.69 6.91
N LYS A 116 15.90 -21.71 8.06
CA LYS A 116 16.32 -22.44 9.26
C LYS A 116 15.84 -23.90 9.26
N MET A 117 14.87 -24.22 8.41
CA MET A 117 14.30 -25.55 8.23
C MET A 117 13.63 -25.66 6.86
N GLU A 118 13.49 -26.88 6.38
CA GLU A 118 12.66 -27.20 5.20
C GLU A 118 11.21 -27.41 5.64
N TYR A 119 10.25 -26.89 4.88
CA TYR A 119 8.83 -27.00 5.19
C TYR A 119 8.13 -27.92 4.19
N HIS A 120 7.54 -29.00 4.71
CA HIS A 120 6.73 -29.95 3.95
C HIS A 120 5.29 -29.90 4.45
N GLY A 121 4.54 -28.89 4.02
CA GLY A 121 3.13 -28.72 4.36
C GLY A 121 2.38 -27.96 3.27
N GLU A 122 1.14 -27.58 3.58
CA GLU A 122 0.30 -26.83 2.64
C GLU A 122 0.90 -25.45 2.34
N THR A 123 0.74 -24.99 1.09
CA THR A 123 1.33 -23.73 0.59
C THR A 123 0.48 -22.55 1.04
N ASP A 124 0.47 -22.28 2.35
CA ASP A 124 -0.25 -21.19 2.98
C ASP A 124 0.61 -20.57 4.09
N CYS A 125 0.81 -19.25 4.04
CA CYS A 125 1.62 -18.51 5.01
C CYS A 125 1.09 -18.66 6.44
N ARG A 126 -0.23 -18.68 6.65
CA ARG A 126 -0.88 -18.79 7.96
C ARG A 126 -0.57 -20.16 8.56
N ILE A 127 -0.69 -21.22 7.77
CA ILE A 127 -0.38 -22.59 8.20
C ILE A 127 1.12 -22.74 8.47
N ALA A 128 1.97 -22.28 7.55
CA ALA A 128 3.41 -22.37 7.71
C ALA A 128 3.90 -21.59 8.95
N TYR A 129 3.30 -20.42 9.23
CA TYR A 129 3.64 -19.62 10.40
C TYR A 129 3.38 -20.35 11.73
N LEU A 130 2.33 -21.17 11.82
CA LEU A 130 2.05 -22.00 13.02
C LEU A 130 3.15 -23.04 13.28
N THR A 131 3.93 -23.38 12.24
CA THR A 131 5.07 -24.30 12.35
C THR A 131 6.32 -23.53 12.75
N SER A 132 6.40 -23.12 14.02
CA SER A 132 7.56 -22.40 14.59
C SER A 132 7.91 -21.08 13.89
N GLY A 133 6.91 -20.31 13.47
CA GLY A 133 7.08 -19.02 12.79
C GLY A 133 7.46 -19.12 11.32
N GLY A 134 7.35 -20.31 10.72
CA GLY A 134 7.71 -20.57 9.32
C GLY A 134 9.18 -20.90 9.09
N PRO A 135 9.55 -21.30 7.86
CA PRO A 135 10.88 -21.85 7.54
C PRO A 135 11.99 -20.80 7.45
N LYS A 136 11.65 -19.52 7.31
CA LYS A 136 12.65 -18.45 7.19
C LYS A 136 13.42 -18.28 8.50
N GLY A 137 14.73 -18.11 8.40
CA GLY A 137 15.60 -17.77 9.52
C GLY A 137 15.30 -16.38 10.08
N CYS A 138 14.87 -15.45 9.23
CA CYS A 138 14.37 -14.14 9.65
C CYS A 138 12.90 -14.26 10.09
N GLN A 139 12.64 -14.10 11.39
CA GLN A 139 11.29 -14.15 11.97
C GLN A 139 10.34 -13.03 11.49
N TYR A 140 10.88 -11.97 10.88
CA TYR A 140 10.12 -10.84 10.36
C TYR A 140 9.98 -10.86 8.83
N GLY A 141 10.55 -11.86 8.16
CA GLY A 141 10.62 -11.93 6.70
C GLY A 141 9.39 -12.55 6.08
N CYS A 142 9.18 -12.30 4.79
CA CYS A 142 8.15 -12.98 3.99
C CYS A 142 8.42 -14.49 4.00
N LEU A 143 7.39 -15.30 4.28
CA LEU A 143 7.52 -16.75 4.30
C LEU A 143 7.60 -17.38 2.90
N GLY A 144 7.08 -16.69 1.88
CA GLY A 144 7.18 -17.10 0.48
C GLY A 144 6.00 -17.89 -0.07
N PHE A 145 5.00 -18.24 0.75
CA PHE A 145 3.87 -19.09 0.34
C PHE A 145 2.71 -18.37 -0.35
N GLY A 146 2.76 -17.03 -0.47
CA GLY A 146 1.86 -16.32 -1.38
C GLY A 146 0.38 -16.19 -0.99
N THR A 147 -0.02 -16.44 0.27
CA THR A 147 -1.41 -16.21 0.73
C THR A 147 -1.93 -14.80 0.38
N CYS A 148 -1.07 -13.78 0.46
CA CYS A 148 -1.45 -12.42 0.08
C CYS A 148 -1.79 -12.27 -1.42
N ALA A 149 -1.16 -13.06 -2.29
CA ALA A 149 -1.45 -13.09 -3.72
C ALA A 149 -2.75 -13.84 -4.01
N GLU A 150 -2.95 -15.00 -3.37
CA GLU A 150 -4.16 -15.81 -3.50
C GLU A 150 -5.41 -15.07 -3.02
N GLU A 151 -5.32 -14.40 -1.87
CA GLU A 151 -6.44 -13.67 -1.26
C GLU A 151 -6.67 -12.29 -1.90
N CYS A 152 -5.86 -11.88 -2.89
CA CYS A 152 -6.02 -10.58 -3.53
C CYS A 152 -7.25 -10.58 -4.46
N PRO A 153 -8.35 -9.86 -4.13
CA PRO A 153 -9.58 -9.93 -4.93
C PRO A 153 -9.45 -9.24 -6.30
N PHE A 154 -8.35 -8.51 -6.52
CA PHE A 154 -8.07 -7.78 -7.75
C PHE A 154 -6.91 -8.38 -8.56
N GLY A 155 -6.28 -9.46 -8.08
CA GLY A 155 -5.12 -10.07 -8.75
C GLY A 155 -3.91 -9.14 -8.89
N ALA A 156 -3.75 -8.18 -7.98
CA ALA A 156 -2.70 -7.16 -8.05
C ALA A 156 -1.33 -7.62 -7.52
N ILE A 157 -1.18 -8.88 -7.10
CA ILE A 157 0.03 -9.38 -6.45
C ILE A 157 0.48 -10.67 -7.13
N THR A 158 1.75 -10.71 -7.51
CA THR A 158 2.40 -11.89 -8.12
C THR A 158 3.60 -12.30 -7.27
N MET A 159 3.79 -13.61 -7.07
CA MET A 159 4.97 -14.11 -6.35
C MET A 159 6.15 -14.25 -7.30
N VAL A 160 7.24 -13.53 -7.03
CA VAL A 160 8.50 -13.57 -7.79
C VAL A 160 9.65 -13.76 -6.80
N ASN A 161 10.48 -14.79 -6.99
CA ASN A 161 11.59 -15.13 -6.08
C ASN A 161 11.14 -15.23 -4.60
N GLU A 162 10.00 -15.91 -4.36
CA GLU A 162 9.36 -16.05 -3.04
C GLU A 162 8.96 -14.74 -2.35
N LEU A 163 8.87 -13.64 -3.11
CA LEU A 163 8.42 -12.35 -2.60
C LEU A 163 7.18 -11.87 -3.35
N PRO A 164 6.21 -11.25 -2.66
CA PRO A 164 5.08 -10.62 -3.32
C PRO A 164 5.52 -9.35 -4.03
N VAL A 165 5.27 -9.29 -5.33
CA VAL A 165 5.43 -8.11 -6.18
C VAL A 165 4.04 -7.55 -6.45
N VAL A 166 3.80 -6.32 -6.02
CA VAL A 166 2.52 -5.63 -6.19
C VAL A 166 2.55 -4.81 -7.48
N ASP A 167 1.54 -4.98 -8.32
CA ASP A 167 1.24 -4.06 -9.42
C ASP A 167 0.47 -2.84 -8.89
N ASP A 168 1.14 -1.70 -8.84
CA ASP A 168 0.59 -0.44 -8.36
C ASP A 168 -0.64 0.03 -9.16
N LYS A 169 -0.73 -0.32 -10.46
CA LYS A 169 -1.84 0.11 -11.31
C LYS A 169 -3.12 -0.62 -10.93
N THR A 170 -3.02 -1.94 -10.76
CA THR A 170 -4.15 -2.81 -10.43
C THR A 170 -4.49 -2.78 -8.94
N CYS A 171 -3.53 -2.47 -8.08
CA CYS A 171 -3.77 -2.39 -6.64
C CYS A 171 -4.73 -1.25 -6.29
N THR A 172 -5.79 -1.62 -5.56
CA THR A 172 -6.81 -0.69 -5.05
C THR A 172 -6.51 -0.16 -3.65
N GLY A 173 -5.48 -0.66 -2.98
CA GLY A 173 -5.16 -0.30 -1.60
C GLY A 173 -6.10 -0.89 -0.55
N CYS A 174 -6.88 -1.92 -0.89
CA CYS A 174 -7.93 -2.50 -0.01
C CYS A 174 -7.43 -3.14 1.31
N GLY A 175 -6.13 -3.38 1.47
CA GLY A 175 -5.56 -3.90 2.72
C GLY A 175 -5.77 -5.39 3.01
N VAL A 176 -6.47 -6.15 2.17
CA VAL A 176 -6.66 -7.61 2.38
C VAL A 176 -5.33 -8.33 2.57
N CYS A 177 -4.33 -8.03 1.72
CA CYS A 177 -2.98 -8.58 1.84
C CYS A 177 -2.27 -8.24 3.17
N VAL A 178 -2.57 -7.10 3.77
CA VAL A 178 -2.05 -6.68 5.08
C VAL A 178 -2.69 -7.53 6.17
N ASN A 179 -4.00 -7.70 6.14
CA ASN A 179 -4.76 -8.42 7.15
C ASN A 179 -4.45 -9.93 7.18
N VAL A 180 -4.19 -10.54 6.03
CA VAL A 180 -3.89 -11.99 5.95
C VAL A 180 -2.43 -12.32 6.20
N CYS A 181 -1.53 -11.32 6.28
CA CYS A 181 -0.10 -11.56 6.44
C CYS A 181 0.26 -11.89 7.89
N PRO A 182 0.71 -13.11 8.22
CA PRO A 182 0.97 -13.50 9.62
C PRO A 182 2.26 -12.89 10.22
N VAL A 183 3.09 -12.24 9.39
CA VAL A 183 4.40 -11.69 9.75
C VAL A 183 4.50 -10.18 9.47
N ASP A 184 3.37 -9.54 9.17
CA ASP A 184 3.24 -8.09 8.95
C ASP A 184 4.22 -7.50 7.92
N VAL A 185 4.55 -8.25 6.87
CA VAL A 185 5.41 -7.73 5.78
C VAL A 185 4.64 -6.89 4.78
N MET A 186 3.33 -7.08 4.63
CA MET A 186 2.53 -6.25 3.75
C MET A 186 2.15 -4.93 4.45
N GLU A 187 2.24 -3.81 3.74
CA GLU A 187 1.89 -2.48 4.26
C GLU A 187 1.25 -1.64 3.15
N LEU A 188 0.36 -0.72 3.54
CA LEU A 188 -0.20 0.28 2.63
C LEU A 188 0.57 1.61 2.74
N ILE A 189 0.96 2.16 1.61
CA ILE A 189 1.62 3.47 1.51
C ILE A 189 0.88 4.36 0.50
N PRO A 190 1.03 5.69 0.55
CA PRO A 190 0.47 6.56 -0.48
C PRO A 190 0.97 6.20 -1.88
N TYR A 191 0.11 6.22 -2.88
CA TYR A 191 0.41 5.84 -4.27
C TYR A 191 1.57 6.66 -4.89
N ASN A 192 1.67 7.93 -4.48
CA ASN A 192 2.72 8.85 -4.93
C ASN A 192 4.06 8.62 -4.23
N SER A 193 4.11 7.77 -3.21
CA SER A 193 5.34 7.37 -2.54
C SER A 193 6.04 6.28 -3.34
N LYS A 194 7.10 6.66 -4.06
CA LYS A 194 7.87 5.74 -4.90
C LYS A 194 9.08 5.16 -4.16
N VAL A 195 9.48 5.73 -3.04
CA VAL A 195 10.57 5.22 -2.19
C VAL A 195 10.02 4.63 -0.89
N TYR A 196 10.42 3.41 -0.55
CA TYR A 196 9.97 2.74 0.68
C TYR A 196 11.03 1.78 1.25
N VAL A 197 10.87 1.39 2.51
CA VAL A 197 11.77 0.45 3.20
C VAL A 197 11.23 -0.96 3.03
N ALA A 198 11.90 -1.76 2.20
CA ALA A 198 11.59 -3.17 1.95
C ALA A 198 12.21 -4.09 3.01
N CYS A 199 12.02 -3.76 4.28
CA CYS A 199 12.47 -4.57 5.41
C CYS A 199 11.52 -4.40 6.60
N ASN A 200 11.25 -5.49 7.31
CA ASN A 200 10.43 -5.51 8.52
C ASN A 200 11.24 -6.00 9.75
N ASN A 201 12.54 -6.26 9.58
CA ASN A 201 13.39 -6.81 10.65
C ASN A 201 13.68 -5.75 11.72
N LYS A 202 13.40 -6.09 12.99
CA LYS A 202 13.56 -5.23 14.17
C LYS A 202 14.83 -5.51 14.99
N ASP A 203 15.67 -6.43 14.52
CA ASP A 203 16.99 -6.71 15.07
C ASP A 203 18.00 -5.64 14.59
N ARG A 204 19.26 -5.73 15.06
CA ARG A 204 20.30 -4.74 14.74
C ARG A 204 21.61 -5.38 14.31
N GLY A 205 22.26 -4.78 13.31
CA GLY A 205 23.64 -5.08 12.94
C GLY A 205 23.87 -6.55 12.55
N VAL A 206 24.78 -7.21 13.26
CA VAL A 206 25.20 -8.59 12.98
C VAL A 206 24.05 -9.58 13.13
N ALA A 207 23.11 -9.33 14.05
CA ALA A 207 21.93 -10.19 14.23
C ALA A 207 21.08 -10.29 12.96
N VAL A 208 20.93 -9.17 12.22
CA VAL A 208 20.24 -9.14 10.93
C VAL A 208 21.05 -9.90 9.89
N LYS A 209 22.36 -9.62 9.79
CA LYS A 209 23.26 -10.23 8.79
C LYS A 209 23.41 -11.73 8.92
N LYS A 210 23.18 -12.28 10.12
CA LYS A 210 23.14 -13.73 10.35
C LYS A 210 22.08 -14.42 9.48
N PHE A 211 20.96 -13.76 9.23
CA PHE A 211 19.81 -14.37 8.54
C PHE A 211 19.48 -13.70 7.21
N CYS A 212 19.86 -12.44 7.00
CA CYS A 212 19.51 -11.70 5.80
C CYS A 212 20.64 -10.77 5.34
N LYS A 213 21.08 -10.93 4.09
CA LYS A 213 22.11 -10.06 3.48
C LYS A 213 21.58 -8.65 3.20
N THR A 214 20.30 -8.52 2.86
CA THR A 214 19.66 -7.26 2.44
C THR A 214 18.86 -6.59 3.55
N GLY A 215 18.84 -7.11 4.79
CA GLY A 215 18.06 -6.53 5.88
C GLY A 215 18.57 -5.14 6.32
N CYS A 216 17.67 -4.31 6.86
CA CYS A 216 18.05 -3.07 7.52
C CYS A 216 18.88 -3.37 8.77
N ILE A 217 20.03 -2.71 8.93
CA ILE A 217 20.95 -2.92 10.07
C ILE A 217 20.91 -1.78 11.10
N ALA A 218 19.92 -0.88 11.01
CA ALA A 218 19.77 0.29 11.89
C ALA A 218 20.97 1.26 11.89
N CYS A 219 21.67 1.41 10.76
CA CYS A 219 22.90 2.21 10.68
C CYS A 219 22.69 3.74 10.68
N ARG A 220 21.44 4.23 10.57
CA ARG A 220 21.06 5.66 10.52
C ARG A 220 21.64 6.47 9.35
N LEU A 221 22.25 5.84 8.34
CA LEU A 221 22.74 6.56 7.15
C LEU A 221 21.60 7.20 6.35
N CYS A 222 20.47 6.50 6.20
CA CYS A 222 19.31 7.05 5.50
C CYS A 222 18.75 8.29 6.21
N GLU A 223 18.63 8.23 7.55
CA GLU A 223 18.18 9.33 8.40
C GLU A 223 19.15 10.52 8.34
N LYS A 224 20.46 10.27 8.53
CA LYS A 224 21.50 11.31 8.51
C LYS A 224 21.55 12.10 7.19
N PHE A 225 21.33 11.45 6.06
CA PHE A 225 21.46 12.07 4.74
C PHE A 225 20.12 12.54 4.15
N CYS A 226 19.01 12.43 4.87
CA CYS A 226 17.73 12.93 4.39
C CYS A 226 17.65 14.46 4.57
N PRO A 227 17.57 15.26 3.49
CA PRO A 227 17.48 16.72 3.61
C PRO A 227 16.07 17.20 3.99
N TYR A 228 15.08 16.30 4.01
CA TYR A 228 13.67 16.60 4.29
C TYR A 228 13.19 16.04 5.64
N ASP A 229 14.11 15.44 6.42
CA ASP A 229 13.79 14.78 7.69
C ASP A 229 12.66 13.73 7.58
N ALA A 230 12.59 13.05 6.44
CA ALA A 230 11.47 12.19 6.07
C ALA A 230 11.69 10.69 6.36
N ILE A 231 12.79 10.31 7.01
CA ILE A 231 13.10 8.91 7.32
C ILE A 231 13.87 8.80 8.63
N HIS A 232 13.37 7.98 9.55
CA HIS A 232 13.93 7.83 10.90
C HIS A 232 14.13 6.36 11.25
N ILE A 233 15.12 6.07 12.10
CA ILE A 233 15.26 4.74 12.71
C ILE A 233 14.44 4.66 13.99
N THR A 234 13.37 3.87 13.97
CA THR A 234 12.53 3.54 15.13
C THR A 234 12.49 2.03 15.31
N ASP A 235 12.65 1.51 16.53
CA ASP A 235 12.68 0.06 16.79
C ASP A 235 13.72 -0.70 15.96
N ASN A 236 14.90 -0.10 15.80
CA ASN A 236 16.00 -0.56 14.93
C ASN A 236 15.65 -0.69 13.43
N LEU A 237 14.49 -0.21 13.00
CA LEU A 237 14.05 -0.26 11.61
C LEU A 237 13.90 1.15 11.03
N ALA A 238 14.23 1.32 9.75
CA ALA A 238 13.99 2.57 9.05
C ALA A 238 12.50 2.69 8.72
N LYS A 239 11.88 3.82 9.06
CA LYS A 239 10.50 4.16 8.70
C LYS A 239 10.47 5.49 7.96
N VAL A 240 9.72 5.54 6.86
CA VAL A 240 9.56 6.74 6.04
C VAL A 240 8.32 7.49 6.50
N ASP A 241 8.47 8.79 6.71
CA ASP A 241 7.36 9.72 6.81
C ASP A 241 7.00 10.21 5.40
N TYR A 242 5.92 9.65 4.87
CA TYR A 242 5.46 9.93 3.51
C TYR A 242 4.94 11.36 3.32
N SER A 243 4.58 12.06 4.40
CA SER A 243 4.13 13.46 4.31
C SER A 243 5.27 14.43 3.99
N ARG A 244 6.52 14.04 4.32
CA ARG A 244 7.72 14.86 4.12
C ARG A 244 8.62 14.34 3.00
N CYS A 245 8.41 13.10 2.55
CA CYS A 245 9.25 12.46 1.53
C CYS A 245 8.98 13.03 0.14
N THR A 246 10.04 13.46 -0.55
CA THR A 246 9.97 13.98 -1.93
C THR A 246 10.40 12.97 -3.00
N ASN A 247 10.57 11.70 -2.64
CA ASN A 247 11.08 10.63 -3.53
C ASN A 247 12.47 10.91 -4.15
N CYS A 248 13.30 11.73 -3.50
CA CYS A 248 14.63 12.14 -4.01
C CYS A 248 15.65 10.99 -4.17
N GLY A 249 15.41 9.82 -3.57
CA GLY A 249 16.25 8.62 -3.72
C GLY A 249 17.59 8.64 -2.97
N ILE A 250 17.88 9.68 -2.18
CA ILE A 250 19.16 9.77 -1.44
C ILE A 250 19.31 8.61 -0.45
N CYS A 251 18.24 8.26 0.27
CA CYS A 251 18.25 7.13 1.21
C CYS A 251 18.50 5.79 0.51
N VAL A 252 17.94 5.58 -0.69
CA VAL A 252 18.17 4.39 -1.54
C VAL A 252 19.67 4.29 -1.89
N ALA A 253 20.25 5.38 -2.39
CA ALA A 253 21.66 5.42 -2.76
C ALA A 253 22.58 5.15 -1.56
N LYS A 254 22.24 5.72 -0.38
CA LYS A 254 23.04 5.63 0.85
C LYS A 254 22.85 4.35 1.65
N CYS A 255 21.80 3.57 1.41
CA CYS A 255 21.57 2.33 2.13
C CYS A 255 22.63 1.28 1.72
N PRO A 256 23.48 0.80 2.66
CA PRO A 256 24.52 -0.17 2.36
C PRO A 256 23.97 -1.57 2.10
N THR A 257 22.78 -1.89 2.65
CA THR A 257 22.13 -3.20 2.48
C THR A 257 21.12 -3.23 1.34
N LYS A 258 20.88 -2.07 0.69
CA LYS A 258 19.94 -1.93 -0.43
C LYS A 258 18.52 -2.38 -0.10
N CYS A 259 18.14 -2.25 1.18
CA CYS A 259 16.81 -2.58 1.69
C CYS A 259 15.77 -1.47 1.49
N ILE A 260 16.14 -0.36 0.87
CA ILE A 260 15.25 0.75 0.55
C ILE A 260 15.08 0.70 -0.96
N LEU A 261 13.86 0.47 -1.41
CA LEU A 261 13.54 0.28 -2.81
C LEU A 261 12.96 1.56 -3.41
N ASP A 262 13.07 1.61 -4.73
CA ASP A 262 12.73 2.75 -5.56
C ASP A 262 11.88 2.27 -6.72
N LYS A 263 10.64 2.74 -6.80
CA LYS A 263 9.69 2.41 -7.86
C LYS A 263 9.84 3.32 -9.08
N ILE A 264 10.73 4.31 -9.06
CA ILE A 264 11.00 5.17 -10.21
C ILE A 264 11.95 4.43 -11.16
N GLU A 265 11.43 3.96 -12.29
CA GLU A 265 12.21 3.20 -13.28
C GLU A 265 13.37 4.02 -13.85
N THR A 266 13.07 5.27 -14.27
CA THR A 266 14.06 6.18 -14.83
C THR A 266 14.08 7.47 -14.04
N ARG A 267 15.15 7.67 -13.26
CA ARG A 267 15.35 8.93 -12.54
C ARG A 267 15.81 10.04 -13.49
N PRO A 268 15.28 11.27 -13.31
CA PRO A 268 15.81 12.42 -14.04
C PRO A 268 17.30 12.58 -13.74
N LYS A 269 18.02 13.18 -14.68
CA LYS A 269 19.44 13.50 -14.55
C LYS A 269 19.64 14.99 -14.64
N VAL A 270 20.82 15.46 -14.26
CA VAL A 270 21.19 16.87 -14.40
C VAL A 270 22.45 16.98 -15.23
N TYR A 271 22.57 18.09 -15.97
CA TYR A 271 23.79 18.46 -16.68
C TYR A 271 24.09 19.94 -16.42
N ILE A 272 25.36 20.29 -16.59
CA ILE A 272 25.88 21.63 -16.34
C ILE A 272 26.13 22.31 -17.68
N THR A 273 25.50 23.46 -17.90
CA THR A 273 25.62 24.28 -19.11
C THR A 273 26.93 25.08 -19.12
N GLY A 274 27.22 25.73 -20.24
CA GLY A 274 28.37 26.63 -20.38
C GLY A 274 28.32 27.87 -19.48
N ASP A 275 27.19 28.15 -18.84
CA ASP A 275 27.03 29.27 -17.90
C ASP A 275 27.72 29.00 -16.54
N CYS A 276 28.37 27.85 -16.39
CA CYS A 276 29.07 27.47 -15.16
C CYS A 276 30.26 28.38 -14.88
N THR A 277 30.29 28.96 -13.68
CA THR A 277 31.38 29.83 -13.22
C THR A 277 32.49 29.10 -12.47
N GLY A 278 32.36 27.78 -12.27
CA GLY A 278 33.39 26.99 -11.57
C GLY A 278 33.47 27.17 -10.05
N CYS A 279 32.41 27.67 -9.38
CA CYS A 279 32.39 27.91 -7.93
C CYS A 279 32.38 26.65 -7.04
N GLY A 280 32.04 25.47 -7.57
CA GLY A 280 32.12 24.19 -6.84
C GLY A 280 31.01 23.89 -5.82
N GLU A 281 30.03 24.78 -5.59
CA GLU A 281 28.94 24.55 -4.63
C GLU A 281 28.12 23.30 -4.95
N CYS A 282 27.83 23.07 -6.24
CA CYS A 282 27.11 21.88 -6.69
C CYS A 282 27.83 20.57 -6.33
N LYS A 283 29.17 20.55 -6.39
CA LYS A 283 30.01 19.40 -6.01
C LYS A 283 29.95 19.14 -4.50
N LYS A 284 29.98 20.19 -3.68
CA LYS A 284 29.94 20.09 -2.21
C LYS A 284 28.63 19.46 -1.72
N VAL A 285 27.49 19.86 -2.30
CA VAL A 285 26.18 19.37 -1.88
C VAL A 285 25.77 18.03 -2.48
N CYS A 286 26.48 17.52 -3.51
CA CYS A 286 26.08 16.32 -4.22
C CYS A 286 26.12 15.07 -3.32
N PRO A 287 24.97 14.47 -2.93
CA PRO A 287 24.94 13.40 -1.94
C PRO A 287 25.61 12.12 -2.46
N VAL A 288 25.57 11.90 -3.77
CA VAL A 288 26.12 10.72 -4.44
C VAL A 288 27.51 10.95 -5.04
N LYS A 289 28.08 12.15 -4.86
CA LYS A 289 29.38 12.57 -5.42
C LYS A 289 29.47 12.30 -6.94
N ALA A 290 28.41 12.65 -7.67
CA ALA A 290 28.32 12.51 -9.12
C ALA A 290 28.92 13.70 -9.88
N ILE A 291 29.34 14.77 -9.20
CA ILE A 291 29.89 15.97 -9.84
C ILE A 291 31.41 16.01 -9.66
N THR A 292 32.13 16.15 -10.76
CA THR A 292 33.60 16.20 -10.82
C THR A 292 34.06 17.48 -11.52
N GLY A 293 35.29 17.90 -11.27
CA GLY A 293 35.84 19.17 -11.75
C GLY A 293 36.66 19.88 -10.68
N GLU A 294 37.41 20.89 -11.12
CA GLU A 294 38.26 21.75 -10.31
C GLU A 294 37.68 23.17 -10.22
N GLU A 295 38.18 23.96 -9.27
CA GLU A 295 37.71 25.33 -9.06
C GLU A 295 38.14 26.24 -10.23
N GLY A 296 37.22 27.08 -10.71
CA GLY A 296 37.43 27.91 -11.90
C GLY A 296 37.17 27.20 -13.23
N GLU A 297 36.95 25.89 -13.23
CA GLU A 297 36.57 25.13 -14.43
C GLU A 297 35.08 24.76 -14.46
N GLN A 298 34.57 24.47 -15.66
CA GLN A 298 33.22 23.92 -15.81
C GLN A 298 33.15 22.51 -15.21
N TYR A 299 32.34 22.36 -14.17
CA TYR A 299 32.06 21.06 -13.55
C TYR A 299 31.28 20.14 -14.50
N LYS A 300 31.50 18.82 -14.36
CA LYS A 300 30.87 17.77 -15.14
C LYS A 300 30.06 16.83 -14.25
N VAL A 301 28.99 16.27 -14.79
CA VAL A 301 28.11 15.33 -14.09
C VAL A 301 28.32 13.92 -14.65
N ASP A 302 28.59 12.98 -13.76
CA ASP A 302 28.54 11.54 -14.01
C ASP A 302 27.06 11.10 -14.04
N MET A 303 26.58 10.73 -15.22
CA MET A 303 25.18 10.38 -15.45
C MET A 303 24.79 9.04 -14.82
N ASP A 304 25.73 8.11 -14.64
CA ASP A 304 25.47 6.81 -14.04
C ASP A 304 25.27 6.94 -12.53
N ARG A 305 26.01 7.85 -11.91
CA ARG A 305 25.92 8.11 -10.46
C ARG A 305 24.84 9.11 -10.09
N CYS A 306 24.46 9.99 -11.00
CA CYS A 306 23.46 11.02 -10.73
C CYS A 306 22.08 10.39 -10.44
N ILE A 307 21.45 10.80 -9.34
CA ILE A 307 20.11 10.31 -8.95
C ILE A 307 19.00 11.36 -9.15
N GLY A 308 19.30 12.49 -9.80
CA GLY A 308 18.29 13.50 -10.10
C GLY A 308 17.70 14.24 -8.90
N CYS A 309 18.32 14.17 -7.72
CA CYS A 309 17.74 14.73 -6.49
C CYS A 309 17.57 16.26 -6.48
N GLY A 310 18.16 16.99 -7.43
CA GLY A 310 17.98 18.44 -7.58
C GLY A 310 18.74 19.32 -6.58
N GLU A 311 19.43 18.76 -5.58
CA GLU A 311 20.14 19.56 -4.55
C GLU A 311 21.20 20.51 -5.14
N CYS A 312 21.89 20.09 -6.20
CA CYS A 312 22.85 20.94 -6.91
C CYS A 312 22.21 22.15 -7.62
N ILE A 313 20.97 22.02 -8.09
CA ILE A 313 20.24 23.10 -8.78
C ILE A 313 19.93 24.22 -7.78
N LYS A 314 19.48 23.84 -6.58
CA LYS A 314 19.10 24.80 -5.52
C LYS A 314 20.23 25.72 -5.09
N VAL A 315 21.48 25.24 -5.17
CA VAL A 315 22.67 26.00 -4.72
C VAL A 315 23.47 26.62 -5.85
N CYS A 316 23.05 26.51 -7.12
CA CYS A 316 23.82 27.04 -8.24
C CYS A 316 23.55 28.54 -8.43
N PRO A 317 24.50 29.44 -8.11
CA PRO A 317 24.28 30.89 -8.22
C PRO A 317 24.13 31.35 -9.68
N ALA A 318 24.80 30.66 -10.61
CA ALA A 318 24.74 30.97 -12.04
C ALA A 318 23.52 30.36 -12.74
N SER A 319 22.68 29.59 -12.03
CA SER A 319 21.56 28.85 -12.64
C SER A 319 21.97 28.00 -13.85
N ALA A 320 23.20 27.48 -13.85
CA ALA A 320 23.83 26.76 -14.95
C ALA A 320 23.49 25.25 -14.98
N ILE A 321 22.54 24.78 -14.16
CA ILE A 321 22.20 23.36 -14.07
C ILE A 321 20.79 23.14 -14.61
N ARG A 322 20.65 22.16 -15.50
CA ARG A 322 19.40 21.82 -16.17
C ARG A 322 19.09 20.33 -15.99
N ILE A 323 17.80 19.99 -15.99
CA ILE A 323 17.32 18.61 -15.84
C ILE A 323 17.14 17.99 -17.23
N ILE A 324 17.53 16.73 -17.38
CA ILE A 324 17.25 15.87 -18.54
C ILE A 324 16.41 14.69 -18.07
N GLY A 325 15.46 14.27 -18.90
CA GLY A 325 14.55 13.17 -18.58
C GLY A 325 13.44 13.60 -17.64
N SER A 326 12.77 14.72 -17.95
CA SER A 326 11.62 15.22 -17.20
C SER A 326 10.57 14.11 -17.00
N PRO A 327 9.98 13.99 -15.80
CA PRO A 327 9.02 12.97 -15.46
C PRO A 327 7.67 13.22 -16.15
N ALA A 328 7.52 12.72 -17.38
CA ALA A 328 6.19 12.56 -17.98
C ALA A 328 5.39 11.40 -17.34
N GLU A 329 5.89 10.77 -16.27
CA GLU A 329 5.27 9.60 -15.61
C GLU A 329 5.14 9.74 -14.08
N VAL A 330 5.44 10.91 -13.49
CA VAL A 330 5.34 11.12 -12.03
C VAL A 330 4.16 12.03 -11.63
N ALA A 331 3.34 12.45 -12.59
CA ALA A 331 2.06 13.12 -12.34
C ALA A 331 1.01 12.67 -13.37
N SER A 332 0.56 11.42 -13.22
CA SER A 332 -0.69 10.88 -13.78
C SER A 332 -1.12 9.68 -12.95
#